data_AF-A0A1R1RK91-F1
#
_entry.id   AF-A0A1R1RK91-F1
#
_cell.length_a   1.000
_cell.length_b   1.000
_cell.length_c   1.000
_cell.angle_alpha   90.00
_cell.angle_beta   90.00
_cell.angle_gamma   90.00
#
_symmetry.space_group_name_H-M   'P 1'
#
loop_
_entity.id
_entity.type
_entity.pdbx_description
1 polymer ?
#
loop_
_entity_poly.entity_id
_entity_poly.type
_entity_poly.pdbx_seq_one_letter_code
_entity_poly.pdbx_strand_id
1 'polypeptide(L)' 'MYIYSYHQLARDKVNRIKLGFSAYAETESLASLIKKELQAQNIHVYEDVTDLGSWFIPE' A
#
# COMPACT_ATOMS: atom_id res chain seq x y z
N MET A 1 7.41 4.95 -23.00
CA MET A 1 7.23 5.68 -21.73
C MET A 1 6.07 5.02 -20.99
N TYR A 2 6.35 4.23 -19.95
CA TYR A 2 5.27 3.63 -19.15
C TYR A 2 4.73 4.70 -18.21
N ILE A 3 3.50 5.16 -18.46
CA ILE A 3 2.76 5.99 -17.52
C ILE A 3 2.28 5.04 -16.42
N TYR A 4 3.11 4.84 -15.39
CA TYR A 4 2.71 4.05 -14.22
C TYR A 4 1.79 4.93 -13.36
N SER A 5 0.52 4.58 -13.31
CA SER A 5 -0.44 5.30 -12.48
C SER A 5 -0.22 4.95 -11.00
N TYR A 6 -0.34 5.94 -10.10
CA TYR A 6 -0.34 5.70 -8.65
C TYR A 6 -1.39 4.66 -8.22
N HIS A 7 -2.49 4.52 -8.97
CA HIS A 7 -3.49 3.46 -8.73
C HIS A 7 -2.97 2.07 -9.07
N GLN A 8 -2.19 1.92 -10.14
CA GLN A 8 -1.58 0.63 -10.48
C GLN A 8 -0.53 0.26 -9.44
N LEU A 9 0.32 1.21 -9.06
CA LEU A 9 1.31 1.01 -8.01
C LEU A 9 0.67 0.60 -6.67
N ALA A 10 -0.42 1.24 -6.27
CA ALA A 10 -1.15 0.88 -5.05
C ALA A 10 -1.69 -0.56 -5.13
N ARG A 11 -2.31 -0.95 -6.25
CA ARG A 11 -2.79 -2.33 -6.44
C ARG A 11 -1.66 -3.35 -6.37
N ASP A 12 -0.51 -3.07 -6.98
CA ASP A 12 0.63 -3.97 -6.95
C ASP A 12 1.18 -4.14 -5.53
N LYS A 13 1.28 -3.05 -4.76
CA LYS A 13 1.68 -3.07 -3.35
C LYS A 13 0.67 -3.88 -2.51
N VAL A 14 -0.63 -3.71 -2.72
CA VAL A 14 -1.67 -4.51 -2.06
C VAL A 14 -1.59 -5.99 -2.43
N ASN A 15 -1.30 -6.32 -3.68
CA ASN A 15 -1.11 -7.71 -4.09
C ASN A 15 0.10 -8.34 -3.40
N ARG A 16 1.17 -7.58 -3.17
CA ARG A 16 2.32 -8.06 -2.38
C ARG A 16 1.95 -8.29 -0.91
N ILE A 17 1.17 -7.39 -0.31
CA ILE A 17 0.64 -7.54 1.06
C ILE A 17 -0.14 -8.84 1.20
N LYS A 18 -1.03 -9.16 0.26
CA LYS A 18 -1.80 -10.42 0.27
C LYS A 18 -0.93 -11.67 0.21
N LEU A 19 0.27 -11.57 -0.35
CA LEU A 19 1.23 -12.66 -0.42
C LEU A 19 2.10 -12.78 0.84
N GLY A 20 1.82 -11.98 1.89
CA GLY A 20 2.57 -11.97 3.14
C GLY A 20 3.79 -11.04 3.13
N PHE A 21 3.96 -10.20 2.11
CA PHE A 21 5.07 -9.25 2.06
C PHE A 21 4.67 -7.86 2.55
N SER A 22 5.52 -7.22 3.35
CA SER A 22 5.35 -5.82 3.68
C SER A 22 5.50 -4.93 2.44
N ALA A 23 4.78 -3.81 2.43
CA ALA A 23 4.86 -2.80 1.38
C ALA A 23 5.09 -1.41 1.97
N TYR A 24 6.00 -0.65 1.36
CA TYR A 24 6.25 0.75 1.70
C TYR A 24 5.52 1.70 0.75
N ALA A 25 4.99 2.79 1.29
CA ALA A 25 4.42 3.90 0.55
C ALA A 25 5.27 5.15 0.76
N GLU A 26 5.86 5.63 -0.33
CA GLU A 26 6.83 6.74 -0.33
C GLU A 26 6.15 8.11 -0.17
N THR A 27 4.82 8.19 -0.30
CA THR A 27 4.05 9.44 -0.21
C THR A 27 2.70 9.20 0.47
N GLU A 28 2.16 10.23 1.10
CA GLU A 28 0.81 10.20 1.70
C GLU A 28 -0.28 9.83 0.69
N SER A 29 -0.14 10.30 -0.56
CA SER A 29 -1.06 9.99 -1.66
C SER A 29 -1.08 8.50 -1.97
N LEU A 30 0.09 7.86 -2.05
CA LEU A 30 0.17 6.42 -2.29
C LEU A 30 -0.32 5.63 -1.08
N ALA A 31 0.04 6.04 0.14
CA ALA A 31 -0.43 5.42 1.37
C ALA A 31 -1.97 5.45 1.44
N SER A 32 -2.57 6.59 1.10
CA SER A 32 -4.03 6.75 1.06
C SER A 32 -4.70 5.83 0.02
N LEU A 33 -4.08 5.63 -1.14
CA LEU A 33 -4.59 4.70 -2.15
C LEU A 33 -4.48 3.25 -1.69
N ILE A 34 -3.36 2.87 -1.09
CA ILE A 34 -3.16 1.52 -0.54
C ILE A 34 -4.19 1.24 0.57
N LYS A 35 -4.40 2.18 1.51
CA LYS A 35 -5.43 2.05 2.55
C LYS A 35 -6.82 1.81 1.96
N LYS A 36 -7.23 2.61 0.97
CA LYS A 36 -8.54 2.47 0.32
C LYS A 36 -8.70 1.09 -0.32
N GLU A 37 -7.67 0.61 -1.02
CA GLU A 37 -7.70 -0.71 -1.67
C GLU A 37 -7.69 -1.87 -0.65
N LEU A 38 -6.98 -1.75 0.48
CA LEU A 38 -7.02 -2.73 1.58
C LEU A 38 -8.39 -2.77 2.25
N GLN A 39 -8.95 -1.60 2.57
CA GLN A 39 -10.28 -1.45 3.16
C GLN A 39 -11.37 -2.02 2.25
N ALA A 40 -11.32 -1.73 0.96
CA ALA A 40 -12.27 -2.26 -0.03
C ALA A 40 -12.27 -3.80 -0.09
N GLN A 41 -11.17 -4.43 0.31
CA GLN A 41 -10.98 -5.89 0.28
C GLN A 41 -11.01 -6.51 1.68
N ASN A 42 -11.30 -5.72 2.72
CA ASN A 42 -11.32 -6.13 4.11
C ASN A 42 -10.02 -6.80 4.60
N ILE A 43 -8.87 -6.33 4.07
CA ILE A 43 -7.55 -6.84 4.43
C ILE A 43 -7.03 -6.02 5.61
N HIS A 44 -6.71 -6.71 6.69
CA HIS A 44 -6.13 -6.11 7.89
C HIS A 44 -4.60 -6.18 7.79
N VAL A 45 -3.95 -5.08 8.14
CA VAL A 45 -2.50 -4.95 8.20
C VAL A 45 -2.15 -4.06 9.38
N TYR A 46 -0.97 -4.27 9.95
CA TYR A 46 -0.35 -3.26 10.79
C TYR A 46 0.23 -2.15 9.91
N GLU A 47 -0.13 -0.90 10.22
CA GLU A 47 0.42 0.27 9.55
C GLU A 47 1.40 0.99 10.48
N ASP A 48 2.61 1.21 10.00
CA ASP A 48 3.63 2.03 10.67
C ASP A 48 3.86 3.32 9.88
N VAL A 49 3.47 4.46 10.46
CA VAL A 49 3.55 5.78 9.80
C VAL A 49 4.78 6.51 10.31
N THR A 50 5.62 6.95 9.38
CA THR A 50 6.84 7.70 9.66
C THR A 50 6.83 9.03 8.91
N ASP A 51 7.75 9.94 9.27
CA ASP A 51 7.92 11.23 8.58
C ASP A 51 8.32 11.09 7.09
N LEU A 52 8.80 9.91 6.68
CA LEU A 52 9.27 9.63 5.32
C LEU A 52 8.27 8.82 4.48
N GLY A 53 7.20 8.32 5.09
CA GLY A 53 6.22 7.43 4.44
C GLY A 53 5.61 6.40 5.39
N SER A 54 4.83 5.48 4.84
CA SER A 54 4.09 4.45 5.60
C SER A 54 4.49 3.03 5.21
N TRP A 55 4.68 2.17 6.20
CA TRP A 55 4.77 0.73 6.01
C TRP A 55 3.43 0.06 6.25
N PHE A 56 3.10 -0.92 5.42
CA PHE A 56 1.96 -1.82 5.57
C PHE A 56 2.49 -3.23 5.74
N ILE A 57 2.23 -3.84 6.90
CA ILE A 57 2.79 -5.12 7.32
C ILE A 57 1.63 -6.10 7.52
N PRO A 58 1.53 -7.18 6.72
CA PRO A 58 0.49 -8.19 6.88
C PRO A 58 0.68 -8.97 8.20
N GLU A 59 -0.43 -9.43 8.78
CA GLU A 59 -0.45 -10.38 9.91
C GLU A 59 0.10 -11.76 9.51
#